data_AF-A0A3N5V1E4-F1
#
_entry.id   AF-A0A3N5V1E4-F1
#
_cell.length_a   1.000
_cell.length_b   1.000
_cell.length_c   1.000
_cell.angle_alpha   90.00
_cell.angle_beta   90.00
_cell.angle_gamma   90.00
#
_symmetry.space_group_name_H-M   'P 1'
#
loop_
_entity.id
_entity.type
_entity.pdbx_description
1 polymer ?
#
loop_
_entity_poly.entity_id
_entity_poly.type
_entity_poly.pdbx_seq_one_letter_code
_entity_poly.pdbx_strand_id
1 'polypeptide(L)'
;MEQTEHVIGGRKYQAIVDGSGNAIIMGPPEGLVDELGLPEPFATTLHNILYARGILTYRDVVKKSKELIGALQEALNLDAQRLQEMYFKYSQEVRND
;
A
#
# COMPACT_ATOMS: atom_id res chain seq x y z
N MET A 1 -1.24 14.84 -17.48
CA MET A 1 -2.06 14.05 -16.55
C MET A 1 -1.46 14.25 -15.18
N GLU A 2 -2.22 14.81 -14.25
CA GLU A 2 -1.77 15.08 -12.88
C GLU A 2 -2.03 13.84 -12.02
N GLN A 3 -1.00 13.34 -11.33
CA GLN A 3 -1.16 12.25 -10.37
C GLN A 3 -1.71 12.83 -9.08
N THR A 4 -2.79 12.25 -8.57
CA THR A 4 -3.47 12.71 -7.35
C THR A 4 -3.77 11.53 -6.46
N GLU A 5 -3.73 11.71 -5.14
CA GLU A 5 -4.25 10.73 -4.21
C GLU A 5 -5.79 10.78 -4.19
N HIS A 6 -6.44 9.63 -4.33
CA HIS A 6 -7.90 9.51 -4.27
C HIS A 6 -8.34 8.59 -3.13
N VAL A 7 -9.45 8.94 -2.46
CA VAL A 7 -9.96 8.19 -1.30
C VAL A 7 -11.18 7.36 -1.69
N ILE A 8 -11.08 6.03 -1.61
CA ILE A 8 -12.20 5.11 -1.84
C ILE A 8 -12.37 4.21 -0.62
N GLY A 9 -13.57 4.17 -0.03
CA GLY A 9 -13.84 3.31 1.13
C GLY A 9 -12.96 3.59 2.35
N GLY A 10 -12.44 4.83 2.49
CA GLY A 10 -11.51 5.21 3.55
C GLY A 10 -10.02 5.01 3.23
N ARG A 11 -9.70 4.44 2.06
CA ARG A 11 -8.34 4.11 1.64
C ARG A 11 -7.77 5.09 0.63
N LYS A 12 -6.46 5.32 0.66
CA LYS A 12 -5.76 6.25 -0.22
C LYS A 12 -5.02 5.53 -1.34
N TYR A 13 -5.42 5.79 -2.59
CA TYR A 13 -4.81 5.22 -3.78
C TYR A 13 -4.18 6.30 -4.66
N GLN A 14 -3.13 5.93 -5.38
CA GLN A 14 -2.63 6.74 -6.49
C GLN A 14 -3.63 6.68 -7.66
N ALA A 15 -4.02 7.84 -8.18
CA ALA A 15 -4.99 7.95 -9.26
C ALA A 15 -4.57 8.99 -10.32
N ILE A 16 -5.09 8.84 -11.54
CA ILE A 16 -5.06 9.87 -12.57
C ILE A 16 -6.47 10.40 -12.74
N VAL A 17 -6.64 11.73 -12.65
CA VAL A 17 -7.92 12.37 -12.99
C VAL A 17 -7.96 12.62 -14.50
N ASP A 18 -8.99 12.11 -15.16
CA ASP A 18 -9.23 12.39 -16.58
C ASP A 18 -9.77 13.81 -16.80
N GLY A 19 -9.77 14.29 -18.05
CA GLY A 19 -10.30 15.61 -18.38
C GLY A 19 -11.81 15.79 -18.13
N SER A 20 -12.51 14.75 -17.70
CA SER A 20 -13.93 14.72 -17.36
C SER A 20 -14.17 14.71 -15.84
N GLY A 21 -13.12 14.66 -15.03
CA GLY A 21 -13.20 14.62 -13.57
C GLY A 21 -13.30 13.21 -12.96
N ASN A 22 -13.16 12.14 -13.75
CA ASN A 22 -13.14 10.77 -13.23
C ASN A 22 -11.74 10.41 -12.73
N ALA A 23 -11.64 9.84 -11.54
CA ALA A 23 -10.40 9.28 -11.02
C ALA A 23 -10.21 7.84 -11.51
N ILE A 24 -9.14 7.58 -12.24
CA ILE A 24 -8.72 6.24 -12.65
C ILE A 24 -7.67 5.77 -11.65
N ILE A 25 -8.02 4.75 -10.85
CA ILE A 25 -7.09 4.18 -9.88
C ILE A 25 -5.94 3.50 -10.60
N MET A 26 -4.73 3.81 -10.14
CA MET A 26 -3.50 3.24 -10.66
C MET A 26 -3.02 2.11 -9.75
N GLY A 27 -2.73 0.95 -10.33
CA GLY A 27 -2.24 -0.20 -9.58
C GLY A 27 -2.78 -1.53 -10.07
N PRO A 28 -2.55 -2.60 -9.30
CA PRO A 28 -3.25 -3.86 -9.48
C PRO A 28 -4.78 -3.67 -9.52
N PRO A 29 -5.55 -4.65 -10.04
CA PRO A 29 -7.00 -4.59 -10.01
C PRO A 29 -7.55 -4.21 -8.64
N GLU A 30 -8.51 -3.27 -8.61
CA GLU A 30 -9.22 -2.92 -7.39
C GLU A 30 -9.81 -4.19 -6.74
N GLY A 31 -9.72 -4.28 -5.41
CA GLY A 31 -10.18 -5.45 -4.66
C GLY A 31 -9.22 -6.64 -4.63
N LEU A 32 -8.17 -6.69 -5.46
CA LEU A 32 -7.23 -7.83 -5.47
C LEU A 32 -6.54 -8.03 -4.13
N VAL A 33 -6.14 -6.94 -3.47
CA VAL A 33 -5.52 -7.00 -2.15
C VAL A 33 -6.56 -7.24 -1.05
N ASP A 34 -7.84 -6.96 -1.33
CA ASP A 34 -8.95 -7.16 -0.38
C ASP A 34 -9.38 -8.60 -0.27
N GLU A 35 -9.32 -9.35 -1.36
CA GLU A 35 -9.53 -10.80 -1.36
C GLU A 35 -8.52 -11.52 -0.46
N LEU A 36 -7.36 -10.91 -0.17
CA LEU A 36 -6.36 -11.46 0.74
C LEU A 36 -6.73 -11.29 2.22
N GLY A 37 -7.79 -10.54 2.55
CA GLY A 37 -8.22 -10.31 3.92
C GLY A 37 -7.20 -9.55 4.78
N LEU A 38 -6.35 -8.74 4.14
CA LEU A 38 -5.29 -8.01 4.80
C LEU A 38 -5.84 -6.79 5.57
N PRO A 39 -5.23 -6.41 6.71
CA PRO A 39 -5.59 -5.19 7.43
C PRO A 39 -5.48 -3.96 6.54
N GLU A 40 -6.41 -3.02 6.73
CA GLU A 40 -6.62 -1.85 5.87
C GLU A 40 -5.33 -1.03 5.60
N PRO A 41 -4.48 -0.71 6.60
CA PRO A 41 -3.24 0.03 6.32
C PRO A 41 -2.22 -0.76 5.49
N PHE A 42 -2.15 -2.07 5.72
CA PHE A 42 -1.23 -2.96 5.03
C PHE A 42 -1.67 -3.19 3.58
N ALA A 43 -2.97 -3.42 3.36
CA ALA A 43 -3.54 -3.63 2.04
C ALA A 43 -3.28 -2.42 1.12
N THR A 44 -3.53 -1.21 1.63
CA THR A 44 -3.27 0.04 0.91
C THR A 44 -1.78 0.21 0.59
N THR A 45 -0.90 -0.07 1.56
CA THR A 45 0.55 0.01 1.37
C THR A 45 1.05 -0.96 0.31
N LEU A 46 0.61 -2.22 0.37
CA LEU A 46 0.98 -3.25 -0.60
C LEU A 46 0.51 -2.88 -2.01
N HIS A 47 -0.71 -2.38 -2.17
CA HIS A 47 -1.24 -1.94 -3.46
C HIS A 47 -0.34 -0.88 -4.11
N ASN A 48 0.05 0.14 -3.34
CA ASN A 48 0.91 1.22 -3.83
C ASN A 48 2.32 0.73 -4.20
N ILE A 49 2.89 -0.19 -3.42
CA ILE A 49 4.21 -0.78 -3.74
C ILE A 49 4.15 -1.63 -5.01
N LEU A 50 3.09 -2.43 -5.19
CA LEU A 50 2.89 -3.22 -6.40
C LEU A 50 2.77 -2.32 -7.64
N TYR A 51 2.03 -1.21 -7.52
CA TYR A 51 1.95 -0.20 -8.57
C TYR A 51 3.33 0.39 -8.91
N ALA A 52 4.07 0.86 -7.90
CA ALA A 52 5.38 1.47 -8.08
C ALA A 52 6.41 0.51 -8.74
N ARG A 53 6.28 -0.80 -8.48
CA ARG A 53 7.13 -1.85 -9.07
C ARG A 53 6.64 -2.35 -10.44
N GLY A 54 5.53 -1.81 -10.94
CA GLY A 54 4.92 -2.21 -12.20
C GLY A 54 4.49 -3.69 -12.19
N ILE A 55 3.94 -4.16 -11.08
CA ILE A 55 3.33 -5.48 -10.94
C ILE A 55 1.81 -5.27 -10.96
N LEU A 56 1.23 -5.29 -12.17
CA LEU A 56 -0.17 -4.92 -12.37
C LEU A 56 -1.03 -6.10 -12.83
N THR A 57 -0.42 -7.14 -13.37
CA THR A 57 -1.11 -8.30 -13.93
C THR A 57 -0.58 -9.61 -13.40
N TYR A 58 -1.36 -10.68 -13.56
CA TYR A 58 -0.91 -12.05 -13.25
C TYR A 58 0.39 -12.42 -14.00
N ARG A 59 0.53 -11.99 -15.26
CA ARG A 59 1.74 -12.23 -16.05
C ARG A 59 2.96 -11.57 -15.40
N ASP A 60 2.81 -10.38 -14.82
CA ASP A 60 3.89 -9.68 -14.13
C ASP A 60 4.28 -10.42 -12.86
N VAL A 61 3.30 -10.91 -12.09
CA VAL A 61 3.55 -11.75 -10.90
C VAL A 61 4.38 -12.98 -11.23
N VAL A 62 4.02 -13.70 -12.29
CA VAL A 62 4.77 -14.90 -12.71
C VAL A 62 6.19 -14.55 -13.15
N LYS A 63 6.37 -13.46 -13.90
CA LYS A 63 7.68 -13.04 -14.42
C LYS A 63 8.58 -12.37 -13.38
N LYS A 64 7.98 -11.68 -12.41
CA LYS A 64 8.65 -10.85 -11.40
C LYS A 64 8.39 -11.39 -9.99
N SER A 65 8.44 -12.72 -9.83
CA SER A 65 8.09 -13.39 -8.57
C SER A 65 8.95 -12.95 -7.38
N LYS A 66 10.25 -12.69 -7.60
CA LYS A 66 11.14 -12.12 -6.59
C LYS A 66 10.71 -10.71 -6.16
N GLU A 67 10.21 -9.91 -7.10
CA GLU A 67 9.88 -8.51 -6.85
C GLU A 67 8.53 -8.41 -6.14
N LEU A 68 7.64 -9.38 -6.35
CA LEU A 68 6.43 -9.58 -5.56
C LEU A 68 6.78 -9.92 -4.10
N ILE A 69 7.69 -10.86 -3.86
CA ILE A 69 8.14 -11.18 -2.49
C ILE A 69 8.75 -9.93 -1.84
N GLY A 70 9.58 -9.20 -2.58
CA GLY A 70 10.16 -7.94 -2.11
C GLY A 70 9.11 -6.86 -1.81
N ALA A 71 7.98 -6.83 -2.54
CA ALA A 71 6.89 -5.89 -2.28
C ALA A 71 6.19 -6.20 -0.96
N LEU A 72 5.94 -7.48 -0.68
CA LEU A 72 5.38 -7.95 0.58
C LEU A 72 6.31 -7.66 1.77
N GLN A 73 7.61 -7.92 1.61
CA GLN A 73 8.61 -7.62 2.63
C GLN A 73 8.72 -6.12 2.91
N GLU A 74 8.66 -5.28 1.87
CA GLU A 74 8.67 -3.82 2.02
C GLU A 74 7.45 -3.33 2.80
N ALA A 75 6.25 -3.81 2.45
CA ALA A 75 5.03 -3.48 3.20
C ALA A 75 5.14 -3.88 4.68
N LEU A 76 5.67 -5.08 4.97
CA LEU A 76 5.88 -5.55 6.35
C LEU A 76 6.94 -4.75 7.11
N ASN A 77 8.00 -4.32 6.44
CA ASN A 77 9.05 -3.52 7.07
C ASN A 77 8.54 -2.15 7.55
N LEU A 78 7.62 -1.52 6.80
CA LEU A 78 6.98 -0.27 7.21
C LEU A 78 6.17 -0.45 8.51
N ASP A 79 5.43 -1.55 8.62
CA ASP A 79 4.71 -1.88 9.85
C ASP A 79 5.66 -2.19 11.02
N ALA A 80 6.76 -2.88 10.77
CA ALA A 80 7.78 -3.17 11.78
C ALA A 80 8.43 -1.89 12.33
N GLN A 81 8.71 -0.90 11.47
CA GLN A 81 9.21 0.41 11.87
C GLN A 81 8.19 1.14 12.76
N ARG A 82 6.92 1.16 12.34
CA ARG A 82 5.84 1.76 13.11
C ARG A 82 5.67 1.10 14.49
N LEU A 83 5.83 -0.21 14.56
CA LEU A 83 5.83 -0.94 15.82
C LEU A 83 6.96 -0.48 16.75
N GLN A 84 8.19 -0.36 16.23
CA GLN A 84 9.33 0.14 17.01
C GLN A 84 9.09 1.56 17.55
N GLU A 85 8.55 2.45 16.73
CA GLU A 85 8.20 3.82 17.15
C GLU A 85 7.16 3.83 18.27
N MET A 86 6.15 2.95 18.19
CA MET A 86 5.13 2.84 19.24
C MET A 86 5.72 2.33 20.55
N TYR A 87 6.57 1.30 20.50
CA TYR A 87 7.31 0.83 21.69
C TYR A 87 8.16 1.94 22.31
N PHE A 88 8.86 2.71 21.49
CA PHE A 88 9.65 3.85 21.96
C PHE A 88 8.76 4.89 22.67
N LYS A 89 7.64 5.30 22.06
CA LYS A 89 6.69 6.25 22.65
C LYS A 89 6.17 5.77 24.01
N TYR A 90 5.66 4.53 24.09
CA TYR A 90 5.18 3.97 25.36
C TYR A 90 6.28 3.92 26.43
N SER A 91 7.54 3.63 26.06
CA SER A 91 8.64 3.61 27.02
C SER A 91 8.96 4.98 27.64
N GLN A 92 8.66 6.07 26.93
CA GLN A 92 8.85 7.44 27.42
C GLN A 92 7.67 7.90 28.28
N GLU A 93 6.44 7.48 27.96
CA GLU A 93 5.24 7.80 28.74
C GLU A 93 5.31 7.16 30.14
N VAL A 94 5.72 5.89 30.24
CA VAL A 94 5.87 5.18 31.53
C VAL A 94 6.98 5.76 32.42
N ARG A 95 7.92 6.53 31.86
CA ARG A 95 9.00 7.17 32.63
C ARG A 95 8.60 8.49 33.30
N ASN A 96 7.43 9.04 32.95
CA ASN A 96 6.96 10.35 33.45
C ASN A 96 5.89 10.24 34.55
N ASP A 97 5.59 9.04 35.04
CA ASP A 97 4.81 8.76 36.27
C ASP A 97 5.74 8.33 37.43
#